data_AF-A0A554RM10-F1
#
_entry.id   AF-A0A554RM10-F1
#
_cell.length_a   1.000
_cell.length_b   1.000
_cell.length_c   1.000
_cell.angle_alpha   90.00
_cell.angle_beta   90.00
_cell.angle_gamma   90.00
#
_symmetry.space_group_name_H-M   'P 1'
#
loop_
_entity.id
_entity.type
_entity.pdbx_description
1 polymer ?
#
loop_
_entity_poly.entity_id
_entity_poly.type
_entity_poly.pdbx_seq_one_letter_code
_entity_poly.pdbx_strand_id
1 'polypeptide(L)'
;MKSSPAIKEKKESLLDAAKGALRKRLPRKTPQLVELFDAAWYLKGLPDRALIANPWEHYLGGGFLRGNPNPMFDTTWYLDRHPELRAAEKNPLAHYLEIGERAGDAPSARFDPQWYLDEYPDVAATQLSPLLHYLKFGAAEGRLPARLAHFDSVPALSEFMGALAPSYAARPCSVDLPVDSVFSVASQAGGAGRIVHRIAPGFCEGLDGPPDYPKVGFVAEINDATTIAGTRYLIGPTNSLLHDENAHFLCREDAAIKYGKAKRAAAPGHLHIEVSARQAAWIERGFHIMHEYENNYFHFIAETLPRMLLAEEADVPLNVPFLCTEGLHPNIAKLLELANLEQRPVILLESGTLYRVKQMYYPSDMTSVVDAYHGGEMARQTGLDVNRIRAGVERCQRAFATKDFSRGRKIFAARNGSYRKLLNQREIEARVEKLGFEVMHADELDLEAQIRAFQDAEVIVGPTGAQMTNMVWCKPGAKVVVLASDHPSHQLYFWELLGRVSGAKVKIVQGPRAHVRDDIYSVHDDYHVDEDAVISAISDEE
;
A
#
# COMPACT_ATOMS: atom_id res chain seq x y z
N MET A 1 -6.53 -33.28 26.68
CA MET A 1 -5.64 -33.53 27.84
C MET A 1 -5.54 -32.24 28.65
N LYS A 2 -6.05 -32.22 29.89
CA LYS A 2 -5.98 -31.04 30.77
C LYS A 2 -4.57 -30.94 31.36
N SER A 3 -3.86 -29.85 31.10
CA SER A 3 -2.56 -29.59 31.70
C SER A 3 -2.73 -29.37 33.21
N SER A 4 -1.89 -30.05 34.01
CA SER A 4 -1.94 -30.04 35.47
C SER A 4 -1.65 -28.62 36.03
N PRO A 5 -2.37 -28.15 37.06
CA PRO A 5 -2.15 -26.84 37.71
C PRO A 5 -0.70 -26.61 38.15
N ALA A 6 -0.02 -27.68 38.54
CA ALA A 6 1.39 -27.66 38.98
C ALA A 6 2.39 -27.31 37.85
N ILE A 7 2.02 -27.49 36.58
CA ILE A 7 2.85 -27.09 35.43
C ILE A 7 2.64 -25.61 35.12
N LYS A 8 1.43 -25.09 35.38
CA LYS A 8 1.09 -23.68 35.15
C LYS A 8 1.75 -22.78 36.21
N GLU A 9 1.67 -23.16 37.49
CA GLU A 9 2.36 -22.46 38.59
C GLU A 9 3.88 -22.47 38.44
N LYS A 10 4.47 -23.59 37.99
CA LYS A 10 5.92 -23.68 37.77
C LYS A 10 6.39 -22.86 36.56
N LYS A 11 5.52 -22.66 35.56
CA LYS A 11 5.80 -21.83 34.38
C LYS A 11 5.63 -20.34 34.70
N GLU A 12 4.63 -19.97 35.50
CA GLU A 12 4.44 -18.61 36.01
C GLU A 12 5.52 -18.20 37.00
N SER A 13 5.97 -19.09 37.91
CA SER A 13 7.08 -18.78 38.83
C SER A 13 8.43 -18.71 38.12
N LEU A 14 8.64 -19.45 37.03
CA LEU A 14 9.82 -19.31 36.16
C LEU A 14 9.77 -18.02 35.33
N LEU A 15 8.57 -17.57 34.92
CA LEU A 15 8.37 -16.29 34.23
C LEU A 15 8.54 -15.10 35.17
N ASP A 16 8.08 -15.18 36.41
CA ASP A 16 8.30 -14.14 37.43
C ASP A 16 9.73 -14.15 37.96
N ALA A 17 10.38 -15.32 38.07
CA ALA A 17 11.81 -15.40 38.33
C ALA A 17 12.64 -14.85 37.16
N ALA A 18 12.19 -15.00 35.91
CA ALA A 18 12.83 -14.40 34.73
C ALA A 18 12.60 -12.88 34.63
N LYS A 19 11.42 -12.40 35.04
CA LYS A 19 11.12 -10.95 35.15
C LYS A 19 11.86 -10.30 36.32
N GLY A 20 12.09 -11.03 37.41
CA GLY A 20 12.87 -10.56 38.58
C GLY A 20 14.39 -10.65 38.42
N ALA A 21 14.90 -11.50 37.50
CA ALA A 21 16.33 -11.71 37.30
C ALA A 21 17.02 -10.70 36.34
N LEU A 22 16.31 -9.68 35.86
CA LEU A 22 16.86 -8.61 35.03
C LEU A 22 17.50 -7.48 35.85
N ARG A 23 18.57 -7.76 36.60
CA ARG A 23 19.39 -6.69 37.22
C ARG A 23 20.91 -6.96 37.23
N LYS A 24 21.45 -7.42 36.12
CA LYS A 24 22.84 -7.11 35.72
C LYS A 24 22.88 -6.80 34.23
N ARG A 25 22.70 -5.52 33.89
CA ARG A 25 22.89 -5.00 32.53
C ARG A 25 24.36 -5.20 32.14
N LEU A 26 24.64 -6.12 31.23
CA LEU A 26 25.96 -6.26 30.59
C LEU A 26 26.28 -4.96 29.82
N PRO A 27 27.55 -4.51 29.79
CA PRO A 27 27.92 -3.25 29.14
C PRO A 27 27.70 -3.32 27.62
N ARG A 28 26.88 -2.41 27.09
CA ARG A 28 26.62 -2.28 25.64
C ARG A 28 27.79 -1.60 24.94
N LYS A 29 27.98 -1.88 23.64
CA LYS A 29 28.98 -1.19 22.81
C LYS A 29 28.49 0.24 22.53
N THR A 30 29.12 1.24 23.14
CA THR A 30 28.83 2.65 22.86
C THR A 30 29.32 3.00 21.45
N PRO A 31 28.44 3.45 20.53
CA PRO A 31 28.87 3.89 19.20
C PRO A 31 29.65 5.20 19.27
N GLN A 32 30.38 5.50 18.20
CA GLN A 32 30.99 6.81 18.06
C GLN A 32 29.92 7.86 17.69
N LEU A 33 30.11 9.09 18.16
CA LEU A 33 29.19 10.21 17.92
C LEU A 33 28.86 10.39 16.42
N VAL A 34 29.87 10.21 15.56
CA VAL A 34 29.75 10.33 14.10
C VAL A 34 28.81 9.28 13.49
N GLU A 35 28.65 8.11 14.12
CA GLU A 35 27.77 7.05 13.62
C GLU A 35 26.28 7.38 13.80
N LEU A 36 25.96 8.36 14.64
CA LEU A 36 24.61 8.88 14.85
C LEU A 36 24.41 10.26 14.23
N PHE A 37 25.34 10.74 13.41
CA PHE A 37 25.25 12.03 12.75
C PHE A 37 24.94 11.87 11.26
N ASP A 38 23.79 12.37 10.84
CA ASP A 38 23.36 12.47 9.46
C ASP A 38 23.52 13.93 9.00
N ALA A 39 24.53 14.18 8.17
CA ALA A 39 24.85 15.50 7.67
C ALA A 39 23.70 16.12 6.84
N ALA A 40 23.00 15.31 6.05
CA ALA A 40 21.90 15.80 5.21
C ALA A 40 20.70 16.19 6.08
N TRP A 41 20.38 15.37 7.09
CA TRP A 41 19.32 15.67 8.04
C TRP A 41 19.63 16.91 8.88
N TYR A 42 20.86 17.01 9.39
CA TYR A 42 21.30 18.13 10.19
C TYR A 42 21.17 19.47 9.45
N LEU A 43 21.65 19.53 8.20
CA LEU A 43 21.52 20.72 7.36
C LEU A 43 20.06 21.06 7.04
N LYS A 44 19.19 20.05 6.84
CA LYS A 44 17.77 20.28 6.54
C LYS A 44 17.07 21.10 7.64
N GLY A 45 17.45 20.88 8.90
CA GLY A 45 16.86 21.55 10.07
C GLY A 45 17.39 22.96 10.35
N LEU A 46 18.39 23.44 9.61
CA LEU A 46 19.05 24.72 9.88
C LEU A 46 18.68 25.80 8.83
N PRO A 47 18.40 27.04 9.26
CA PRO A 47 18.06 28.14 8.37
C PRO A 47 19.27 28.64 7.56
N ASP A 48 20.48 28.52 8.12
CA ASP A 48 21.77 28.99 7.58
C ASP A 48 22.53 27.89 6.81
N ARG A 49 21.87 26.78 6.46
CA ARG A 49 22.48 25.59 5.85
C ARG A 49 23.35 25.85 4.62
N ALA A 50 23.05 26.89 3.84
CA ALA A 50 23.82 27.25 2.64
C ALA A 50 25.22 27.82 2.94
N LEU A 51 25.46 28.25 4.18
CA LEU A 51 26.73 28.83 4.63
C LEU A 51 27.63 27.80 5.33
N ILE A 52 27.12 26.57 5.54
CA ILE A 52 27.81 25.53 6.31
C ILE A 52 28.59 24.63 5.34
N ALA A 53 29.91 24.84 5.28
CA ALA A 53 30.79 24.06 4.40
C ALA A 53 31.05 22.63 4.90
N ASN A 54 31.24 22.45 6.22
CA ASN A 54 31.44 21.16 6.84
C ASN A 54 30.41 20.95 7.97
N PRO A 55 29.34 20.16 7.74
CA PRO A 55 28.28 19.95 8.71
C PRO A 55 28.74 19.34 10.02
N TRP A 56 29.74 18.44 9.96
CA TRP A 56 30.26 17.75 11.14
C TRP A 56 31.07 18.68 12.04
N GLU A 57 31.98 19.47 11.44
CA GLU A 57 32.74 20.48 12.19
C GLU A 57 31.82 21.56 12.76
N HIS A 58 30.83 22.01 11.99
CA HIS A 58 29.82 22.95 12.47
C HIS A 58 29.00 22.37 13.64
N TYR A 59 28.60 21.10 13.55
CA TYR A 59 27.89 20.43 14.64
C TYR A 59 28.73 20.41 15.91
N LEU A 60 30.00 19.99 15.83
CA LEU A 60 30.93 19.94 16.96
C LEU A 60 31.29 21.33 17.51
N GLY A 61 31.31 22.37 16.67
CA GLY A 61 31.62 23.76 17.03
C GLY A 61 30.49 24.53 17.72
N GLY A 62 29.45 23.85 18.24
CA GLY A 62 28.32 24.46 18.94
C GLY A 62 26.98 24.36 18.20
N GLY A 63 27.00 23.86 16.95
CA GLY A 63 25.79 23.58 16.19
C GLY A 63 24.87 22.52 16.84
N PHE A 64 25.42 21.68 17.73
CA PHE A 64 24.69 20.69 18.52
C PHE A 64 23.68 21.27 19.52
N LEU A 65 23.68 22.58 19.79
CA LEU A 65 22.70 23.21 20.69
C LEU A 65 21.37 23.54 20.01
N ARG A 66 21.34 23.52 18.67
CA ARG A 66 20.18 23.99 17.89
C ARG A 66 19.77 23.09 16.73
N GLY A 67 20.66 22.22 16.24
CA GLY A 67 20.34 21.32 15.13
C GLY A 67 20.21 19.87 15.59
N ASN A 68 19.29 19.14 14.96
CA ASN A 68 19.06 17.73 15.22
C ASN A 68 20.08 16.89 14.45
N PRO A 69 20.88 16.03 15.10
CA PRO A 69 21.94 15.28 14.43
C PRO A 69 21.43 14.16 13.54
N ASN A 70 20.21 13.66 13.75
CA ASN A 70 19.61 12.59 12.96
C ASN A 70 18.07 12.62 13.09
N PRO A 71 17.34 11.80 12.32
CA PRO A 71 15.88 11.78 12.34
C PRO A 71 15.24 11.44 13.66
N MET A 72 15.91 10.77 14.59
CA MET A 72 15.33 10.26 15.85
C MET A 72 15.82 10.98 17.11
N PHE A 73 16.69 11.97 16.96
CA PHE A 73 17.18 12.83 18.05
C PHE A 73 16.62 14.24 17.93
N ASP A 74 16.00 14.74 18.99
CA ASP A 74 15.47 16.10 19.07
C ASP A 74 16.28 16.89 20.11
N THR A 75 17.18 17.72 19.60
CA THR A 75 18.13 18.50 20.39
C THR A 75 17.43 19.42 21.38
N THR A 76 16.39 20.12 20.96
CA THR A 76 15.66 21.05 21.83
C THR A 76 14.93 20.27 22.92
N TRP A 77 14.21 19.21 22.54
CA TRP A 77 13.46 18.37 23.46
C TRP A 77 14.35 17.67 24.51
N TYR A 78 15.55 17.25 24.09
CA TYR A 78 16.52 16.61 24.97
C TYR A 78 17.14 17.62 25.94
N LEU A 79 17.52 18.80 25.45
CA LEU A 79 18.04 19.89 26.30
C LEU A 79 17.00 20.44 27.28
N ASP A 80 15.71 20.40 26.96
CA ASP A 80 14.64 20.80 27.88
C ASP A 80 14.50 19.84 29.07
N ARG A 81 14.88 18.57 28.89
CA ARG A 81 14.94 17.54 29.96
C ARG A 81 16.25 17.54 30.72
N HIS A 82 17.31 18.01 30.06
CA HIS A 82 18.67 18.11 30.59
C HIS A 82 19.16 19.57 30.52
N PRO A 83 18.51 20.51 31.24
CA PRO A 83 18.83 21.94 31.18
C PRO A 83 20.28 22.26 31.59
N GLU A 84 20.91 21.39 32.37
CA GLU A 84 22.33 21.47 32.73
C GLU A 84 23.27 21.39 31.53
N LEU A 85 22.89 20.67 30.47
CA LEU A 85 23.68 20.57 29.24
C LEU A 85 23.63 21.88 28.45
N ARG A 86 22.48 22.54 28.47
CA ARG A 86 22.30 23.85 27.84
C ARG A 86 23.12 24.92 28.56
N ALA A 87 23.09 24.93 29.90
CA ALA A 87 23.85 25.89 30.71
C ALA A 87 25.38 25.69 30.60
N ALA A 88 25.83 24.45 30.42
CA ALA A 88 27.25 24.10 30.28
C ALA A 88 27.73 23.99 28.82
N GLU A 89 26.88 24.34 27.85
CA GLU A 89 27.13 24.20 26.40
C GLU A 89 27.70 22.82 26.01
N LYS A 90 27.17 21.75 26.62
CA LYS A 90 27.61 20.38 26.35
C LYS A 90 26.82 19.76 25.21
N ASN A 91 27.48 18.88 24.45
CA ASN A 91 26.85 18.19 23.33
C ASN A 91 25.78 17.19 23.82
N PRO A 92 24.48 17.39 23.51
CA PRO A 92 23.40 16.54 23.99
C PRO A 92 23.45 15.11 23.43
N LEU A 93 23.90 14.93 22.18
CA LEU A 93 24.07 13.60 21.60
C LEU A 93 25.22 12.84 22.28
N ALA A 94 26.31 13.53 22.62
CA ALA A 94 27.41 12.92 23.37
C ALA A 94 26.94 12.50 24.77
N HIS A 95 26.19 13.37 25.45
CA HIS A 95 25.58 13.03 26.75
C HIS A 95 24.64 11.82 26.66
N TYR A 96 23.79 11.78 25.63
CA TYR A 96 22.89 10.65 25.41
C TYR A 96 23.66 9.33 25.25
N LEU A 97 24.74 9.32 24.46
CA LEU A 97 25.56 8.13 24.26
C LEU A 97 26.31 7.69 25.51
N GLU A 98 26.85 8.64 26.25
CA GLU A 98 27.64 8.37 27.45
C GLU A 98 26.77 8.00 28.65
N ILE A 99 25.59 8.60 28.79
CA ILE A 99 24.79 8.52 30.01
C ILE A 99 23.34 8.18 29.67
N GLY A 100 22.69 8.99 28.82
CA GLY A 100 21.24 8.98 28.64
C GLY A 100 20.67 7.62 28.21
N GLU A 101 21.23 6.99 27.18
CA GLU A 101 20.74 5.72 26.66
C GLU A 101 20.82 4.58 27.70
N ARG A 102 21.83 4.61 28.56
CA ARG A 102 21.98 3.64 29.66
C ARG A 102 21.04 3.95 30.82
N ALA A 103 20.74 5.23 31.05
CA ALA A 103 19.74 5.67 32.02
C ALA A 103 18.31 5.37 31.55
N GLY A 104 18.11 5.08 30.26
CA GLY A 104 16.79 4.89 29.66
C GLY A 104 16.15 6.20 29.21
N ASP A 105 16.92 7.29 29.13
CA ASP A 105 16.45 8.54 28.56
C ASP A 105 16.14 8.32 27.08
N ALA A 106 15.04 8.88 26.61
CA ALA A 106 14.73 8.90 25.19
C ALA A 106 15.49 10.04 24.49
N PRO A 107 15.97 9.86 23.25
CA PRO A 107 16.62 10.92 22.47
C PRO A 107 15.61 11.90 21.85
N SER A 108 14.34 11.50 21.77
CA SER A 108 13.20 12.33 21.36
C SER A 108 11.89 11.69 21.76
N ALA A 109 10.76 12.39 21.61
CA ALA A 109 9.43 11.80 21.76
C ALA A 109 9.10 10.69 20.73
N ARG A 110 9.92 10.53 19.68
CA ARG A 110 9.68 9.59 18.58
C ARG A 110 10.43 8.27 18.75
N PHE A 111 11.34 8.16 19.70
CA PHE A 111 12.14 6.97 19.92
C PHE A 111 12.15 6.61 21.41
N ASP A 112 11.65 5.42 21.75
CA ASP A 112 11.69 4.90 23.11
C ASP A 112 12.71 3.76 23.16
N PRO A 113 13.93 4.01 23.66
CA PRO A 113 15.01 3.03 23.62
C PRO A 113 14.74 1.81 24.51
N GLN A 114 13.92 1.95 25.56
CA GLN A 114 13.61 0.84 26.44
C GLN A 114 12.52 -0.02 25.81
N TRP A 115 11.43 0.59 25.36
CA TRP A 115 10.38 -0.13 24.64
C TRP A 115 10.93 -0.83 23.39
N TYR A 116 11.79 -0.16 22.61
CA TYR A 116 12.37 -0.73 21.40
C TYR A 116 13.13 -2.04 21.68
N LEU A 117 13.84 -2.12 22.79
CA LEU A 117 14.56 -3.33 23.19
C LEU A 117 13.65 -4.41 23.78
N ASP A 118 12.59 -4.00 24.45
CA ASP A 118 11.59 -4.92 25.00
C ASP A 118 10.75 -5.57 23.88
N GLU A 119 10.41 -4.79 22.84
CA GLU A 119 9.66 -5.23 21.66
C GLU A 119 10.51 -6.07 20.69
N TYR A 120 11.81 -5.76 20.58
CA TYR A 120 12.74 -6.44 19.69
C TYR A 120 13.86 -7.18 20.44
N PRO A 121 13.57 -8.38 21.01
CA PRO A 121 14.55 -9.16 21.77
C PRO A 121 15.81 -9.55 20.97
N ASP A 122 15.68 -9.70 19.64
CA ASP A 122 16.80 -9.97 18.75
C ASP A 122 17.78 -8.79 18.71
N VAL A 123 17.29 -7.55 18.72
CA VAL A 123 18.13 -6.35 18.85
C VAL A 123 18.76 -6.29 20.23
N ALA A 124 18.00 -6.57 21.28
CA ALA A 124 18.53 -6.61 22.65
C ALA A 124 19.69 -7.62 22.78
N ALA A 125 19.64 -8.73 22.05
CA ALA A 125 20.71 -9.72 21.99
C ALA A 125 21.98 -9.22 21.28
N THR A 126 21.88 -8.29 20.31
CA THR A 126 23.05 -7.71 19.61
C THR A 126 23.91 -6.81 20.50
N GLN A 127 23.36 -6.31 21.62
CA GLN A 127 24.00 -5.33 22.51
C GLN A 127 24.43 -4.01 21.83
N LEU A 128 23.93 -3.72 20.63
CA LEU A 128 24.08 -2.43 19.98
C LEU A 128 23.23 -1.37 20.70
N SER A 129 23.60 -0.10 20.51
CA SER A 129 22.72 1.03 20.86
C SER A 129 21.38 0.86 20.12
N PRO A 130 20.22 0.89 20.80
CA PRO A 130 18.92 0.82 20.14
C PRO A 130 18.74 1.94 19.12
N LEU A 131 19.18 3.16 19.42
CA LEU A 131 19.11 4.28 18.49
C LEU A 131 19.96 4.04 17.23
N LEU A 132 21.19 3.54 17.41
CA LEU A 132 22.07 3.18 16.29
C LEU A 132 21.47 2.07 15.42
N HIS A 133 20.95 1.03 16.06
CA HIS A 133 20.33 -0.09 15.36
C HIS A 133 19.16 0.40 14.52
N TYR A 134 18.28 1.22 15.11
CA TYR A 134 17.12 1.72 14.38
C TYR A 134 17.51 2.55 13.16
N LEU A 135 18.48 3.46 13.31
CA LEU A 135 18.94 4.30 12.21
C LEU A 135 19.64 3.51 11.09
N LYS A 136 20.40 2.45 11.43
CA LYS A 136 21.12 1.64 10.43
C LYS A 136 20.26 0.55 9.78
N PHE A 137 19.35 -0.05 10.54
CA PHE A 137 18.62 -1.26 10.12
C PHE A 137 17.12 -1.16 10.40
N GLY A 138 16.74 -0.75 11.62
CA GLY A 138 15.35 -0.87 12.09
C GLY A 138 14.32 -0.17 11.19
N ALA A 139 14.62 1.03 10.69
CA ALA A 139 13.72 1.74 9.78
C ALA A 139 13.51 0.98 8.45
N ALA A 140 14.58 0.40 7.88
CA ALA A 140 14.51 -0.38 6.64
C ALA A 140 13.84 -1.76 6.84
N GLU A 141 13.95 -2.31 8.04
CA GLU A 141 13.29 -3.54 8.48
C GLU A 141 11.81 -3.32 8.85
N GLY A 142 11.30 -2.09 8.79
CA GLY A 142 9.92 -1.76 9.16
C GLY A 142 9.64 -1.82 10.67
N ARG A 143 10.68 -1.79 11.50
CA ARG A 143 10.51 -1.74 12.97
C ARG A 143 9.98 -0.38 13.39
N LEU A 144 9.25 -0.35 14.50
CA LEU A 144 8.72 0.86 15.09
C LEU A 144 9.75 1.44 16.08
N PRO A 145 9.95 2.76 16.12
CA PRO A 145 10.95 3.39 16.99
C PRO A 145 10.49 3.57 18.45
N ALA A 146 9.17 3.57 18.69
CA ALA A 146 8.56 3.77 19.99
C ALA A 146 7.18 3.10 20.02
N ARG A 147 6.64 2.90 21.22
CA ARG A 147 5.28 2.38 21.37
C ARG A 147 4.29 3.34 20.72
N LEU A 148 3.46 2.82 19.81
CA LEU A 148 2.37 3.59 19.21
C LEU A 148 1.36 4.01 20.27
N ALA A 149 0.75 5.17 20.09
CA ALA A 149 -0.49 5.47 20.78
C ALA A 149 -1.51 4.41 20.34
N HIS A 150 -1.99 3.62 21.30
CA HIS A 150 -2.81 2.46 21.04
C HIS A 150 -4.24 2.70 21.55
N PHE A 151 -5.23 2.40 20.70
CA PHE A 151 -6.63 2.57 20.99
C PHE A 151 -7.37 1.24 20.80
N ASP A 152 -8.34 0.97 21.67
CA ASP A 152 -9.23 -0.20 21.62
C ASP A 152 -10.58 0.11 20.95
N SER A 153 -10.75 1.36 20.48
CA SER A 153 -12.00 1.85 19.93
C SER A 153 -11.79 3.08 19.04
N VAL A 154 -12.63 3.21 18.01
CA VAL A 154 -12.65 4.37 17.11
C VAL A 154 -13.04 5.68 17.82
N PRO A 155 -13.98 5.70 18.78
CA PRO A 155 -14.24 6.88 19.60
C PRO A 155 -13.01 7.39 20.35
N ALA A 156 -12.21 6.51 20.96
CA ALA A 156 -11.00 6.93 21.68
C ALA A 156 -9.94 7.51 20.75
N LEU A 157 -9.75 6.92 19.55
CA LEU A 157 -8.90 7.52 18.51
C LEU A 157 -9.42 8.90 18.11
N SER A 158 -10.73 9.05 17.93
CA SER A 158 -11.34 10.31 17.49
C SER A 158 -11.22 11.42 18.53
N GLU A 159 -11.37 11.09 19.81
CA GLU A 159 -11.11 12.00 20.93
C GLU A 159 -9.64 12.42 20.98
N PHE A 160 -8.71 11.46 20.83
CA PHE A 160 -7.28 11.75 20.77
C PHE A 160 -6.93 12.70 19.63
N MET A 161 -7.47 12.47 18.43
CA MET A 161 -7.27 13.37 17.28
C MET A 161 -7.75 14.80 17.58
N GLY A 162 -8.90 14.94 18.25
CA GLY A 162 -9.45 16.24 18.65
C GLY A 162 -8.59 16.97 19.68
N ALA A 163 -7.85 16.24 20.51
CA ALA A 163 -6.97 16.78 21.55
C ALA A 163 -5.52 17.03 21.09
N LEU A 164 -5.15 16.66 19.86
CA LEU A 164 -3.78 16.85 19.37
C LEU A 164 -3.41 18.35 19.29
N ALA A 165 -2.22 18.69 19.79
CA ALA A 165 -1.66 20.03 19.60
C ALA A 165 -1.31 20.28 18.11
N PRO A 166 -1.38 21.53 17.63
CA PRO A 166 -1.02 21.88 16.26
C PRO A 166 0.38 21.43 15.88
N SER A 167 0.45 20.58 14.87
CA SER A 167 1.70 20.03 14.35
C SER A 167 1.50 19.57 12.90
N TYR A 168 2.50 19.83 12.06
CA TYR A 168 2.59 19.25 10.72
C TYR A 168 3.11 17.80 10.75
N ALA A 169 3.78 17.40 11.83
CA ALA A 169 4.29 16.04 11.97
C ALA A 169 3.15 15.07 12.33
N ALA A 170 3.02 14.02 11.53
CA ALA A 170 2.10 12.93 11.81
C ALA A 170 2.60 12.06 12.98
N ARG A 171 1.68 11.57 13.79
CA ARG A 171 1.94 10.70 14.95
C ARG A 171 1.44 9.29 14.66
N PRO A 172 2.34 8.30 14.56
CA PRO A 172 1.95 6.90 14.42
C PRO A 172 1.07 6.44 15.60
N CYS A 173 -0.02 5.77 15.27
CA CYS A 173 -1.04 5.24 16.17
C CYS A 173 -1.44 3.84 15.71
N SER A 174 -2.05 3.06 16.60
CA SER A 174 -2.73 1.82 16.25
C SER A 174 -4.11 1.75 16.88
N VAL A 175 -5.02 1.07 16.19
CA VAL A 175 -6.36 0.77 16.70
C VAL A 175 -6.59 -0.73 16.59
N ASP A 176 -7.03 -1.36 17.68
CA ASP A 176 -7.53 -2.74 17.67
C ASP A 176 -9.04 -2.73 17.86
N LEU A 177 -9.76 -3.34 16.92
CA LEU A 177 -11.22 -3.34 16.89
C LEU A 177 -11.74 -4.76 16.67
N PRO A 178 -12.88 -5.16 17.25
CA PRO A 178 -13.55 -6.40 16.88
C PRO A 178 -13.82 -6.47 15.36
N VAL A 179 -13.61 -7.62 14.71
CA VAL A 179 -13.83 -7.74 13.25
C VAL A 179 -15.28 -7.47 12.82
N ASP A 180 -16.25 -7.67 13.70
CA ASP A 180 -17.67 -7.37 13.47
C ASP A 180 -18.02 -5.88 13.61
N SER A 181 -17.05 -5.03 13.95
CA SER A 181 -17.21 -3.56 14.04
C SER A 181 -16.89 -2.80 12.75
N VAL A 182 -16.65 -3.53 11.64
CA VAL A 182 -16.43 -2.96 10.30
C VAL A 182 -17.72 -3.03 9.50
N PHE A 183 -18.20 -1.87 9.06
CA PHE A 183 -19.48 -1.75 8.37
C PHE A 183 -19.33 -1.34 6.91
N SER A 184 -20.31 -1.71 6.09
CA SER A 184 -20.42 -1.14 4.74
C SER A 184 -20.97 0.29 4.82
N VAL A 185 -20.50 1.16 3.92
CA VAL A 185 -21.03 2.52 3.73
C VAL A 185 -22.49 2.50 3.28
N ALA A 186 -22.98 1.41 2.68
CA ALA A 186 -24.40 1.28 2.35
C ALA A 186 -25.27 0.88 3.56
N SER A 187 -24.68 0.47 4.68
CA SER A 187 -25.40 -0.05 5.84
C SER A 187 -25.90 1.08 6.77
N GLN A 188 -27.11 0.94 7.31
CA GLN A 188 -27.62 1.89 8.31
C GLN A 188 -26.94 1.75 9.68
N ALA A 189 -26.34 0.59 9.96
CA ALA A 189 -25.72 0.29 11.26
C ALA A 189 -24.48 1.15 11.55
N GLY A 190 -23.73 1.56 10.53
CA GLY A 190 -22.51 2.37 10.67
C GLY A 190 -22.73 3.89 10.66
N GLY A 191 -23.98 4.37 10.80
CA GLY A 191 -24.30 5.79 10.65
C GLY A 191 -23.91 6.35 9.28
N ALA A 192 -24.06 5.52 8.24
CA ALA A 192 -23.42 5.75 6.96
C ALA A 192 -24.13 6.81 6.11
N GLY A 193 -23.39 7.38 5.17
CA GLY A 193 -23.81 8.55 4.39
C GLY A 193 -25.10 8.37 3.59
N ARG A 194 -25.66 9.50 3.19
CA ARG A 194 -26.83 9.55 2.31
C ARG A 194 -26.43 9.08 0.92
N ILE A 195 -26.99 7.97 0.47
CA ILE A 195 -26.80 7.50 -0.91
C ILE A 195 -27.43 8.52 -1.89
N VAL A 196 -26.60 9.15 -2.72
CA VAL A 196 -27.02 10.16 -3.70
C VAL A 196 -27.15 9.61 -5.12
N HIS A 197 -26.49 8.48 -5.41
CA HIS A 197 -26.58 7.78 -6.68
C HIS A 197 -26.52 6.27 -6.47
N ARG A 198 -27.25 5.50 -7.28
CA ARG A 198 -27.30 4.03 -7.22
C ARG A 198 -27.17 3.44 -8.61
N ILE A 199 -26.41 2.35 -8.69
CA ILE A 199 -26.25 1.53 -9.87
C ILE A 199 -26.84 0.15 -9.55
N ALA A 200 -27.75 -0.30 -10.41
CA ALA A 200 -28.41 -1.59 -10.27
C ALA A 200 -27.39 -2.74 -10.36
N PRO A 201 -27.65 -3.91 -9.73
CA PRO A 201 -26.79 -5.09 -9.85
C PRO A 201 -26.54 -5.54 -11.29
N GLY A 202 -25.50 -6.34 -11.48
CA GLY A 202 -25.18 -6.95 -12.78
C GLY A 202 -24.23 -6.14 -13.66
N PHE A 203 -23.62 -5.08 -13.12
CA PHE A 203 -22.55 -4.34 -13.80
C PHE A 203 -21.20 -5.08 -13.77
N CYS A 204 -20.99 -5.93 -12.75
CA CYS A 204 -19.74 -6.63 -12.51
C CYS A 204 -19.79 -8.04 -13.12
N GLU A 205 -18.78 -8.37 -13.93
CA GLU A 205 -18.62 -9.69 -14.56
C GLU A 205 -17.57 -10.51 -13.80
N GLY A 206 -17.89 -11.77 -13.47
CA GLY A 206 -16.99 -12.74 -12.84
C GLY A 206 -16.99 -14.08 -13.58
N LEU A 207 -16.24 -15.06 -13.06
CA LEU A 207 -16.04 -16.37 -13.71
C LEU A 207 -17.35 -17.17 -13.85
N ASP A 208 -18.15 -17.22 -12.78
CA ASP A 208 -19.40 -18.01 -12.72
C ASP A 208 -20.65 -17.11 -12.81
N GLY A 209 -20.50 -15.92 -13.41
CA GLY A 209 -21.48 -14.84 -13.35
C GLY A 209 -21.04 -13.71 -12.41
N PRO A 210 -21.95 -12.77 -12.09
CA PRO A 210 -21.63 -11.65 -11.21
C PRO A 210 -21.18 -12.14 -9.82
N PRO A 211 -20.08 -11.61 -9.25
CA PRO A 211 -19.62 -12.00 -7.92
C PRO A 211 -20.62 -11.55 -6.84
N ASP A 212 -20.50 -12.09 -5.62
CA ASP A 212 -21.32 -11.66 -4.50
C ASP A 212 -20.99 -10.23 -4.03
N TYR A 213 -19.78 -9.77 -4.34
CA TYR A 213 -19.30 -8.42 -4.09
C TYR A 213 -18.46 -7.89 -5.27
N PRO A 214 -18.66 -6.63 -5.73
CA PRO A 214 -19.71 -5.70 -5.31
C PRO A 214 -21.05 -6.04 -5.96
N LYS A 215 -22.13 -6.06 -5.17
CA LYS A 215 -23.49 -6.38 -5.65
C LYS A 215 -24.26 -5.19 -6.19
N VAL A 216 -24.02 -4.01 -5.63
CA VAL A 216 -24.67 -2.74 -5.99
C VAL A 216 -23.61 -1.65 -6.03
N GLY A 217 -23.68 -0.79 -7.05
CA GLY A 217 -22.84 0.40 -7.11
C GLY A 217 -23.56 1.59 -6.48
N PHE A 218 -22.83 2.53 -5.88
CA PHE A 218 -23.40 3.75 -5.33
C PHE A 218 -22.37 4.87 -5.17
N VAL A 219 -22.88 6.09 -5.03
CA VAL A 219 -22.14 7.22 -4.45
C VAL A 219 -22.88 7.66 -3.20
N ALA A 220 -22.15 7.76 -2.08
CA ALA A 220 -22.67 8.22 -0.80
C ALA A 220 -22.10 9.60 -0.46
N GLU A 221 -22.95 10.50 0.02
CA GLU A 221 -22.54 11.74 0.67
C GLU A 221 -22.44 11.51 2.19
N ILE A 222 -21.24 11.62 2.74
CA ILE A 222 -20.93 11.42 4.15
C ILE A 222 -20.42 12.76 4.71
N ASN A 223 -21.15 13.32 5.68
CA ASN A 223 -20.70 14.52 6.39
C ASN A 223 -19.84 14.12 7.59
N ASP A 224 -18.78 14.89 7.85
CA ASP A 224 -17.86 14.71 8.98
C ASP A 224 -17.23 13.31 9.06
N ALA A 225 -16.73 12.82 7.93
CA ALA A 225 -15.99 11.55 7.86
C ALA A 225 -14.47 11.77 8.03
N THR A 226 -13.76 10.76 8.51
CA THR A 226 -12.29 10.74 8.46
C THR A 226 -11.83 9.60 7.56
N THR A 227 -10.94 9.87 6.60
CA THR A 227 -10.34 8.83 5.74
C THR A 227 -8.95 8.47 6.24
N ILE A 228 -8.58 7.19 6.13
CA ILE A 228 -7.18 6.76 6.10
C ILE A 228 -6.70 6.89 4.64
N ALA A 229 -5.86 7.90 4.36
CA ALA A 229 -5.37 8.16 3.01
C ALA A 229 -4.65 6.94 2.41
N GLY A 230 -4.86 6.68 1.11
CA GLY A 230 -4.35 5.49 0.42
C GLY A 230 -5.10 4.20 0.67
N THR A 231 -6.30 4.27 1.26
CA THR A 231 -7.15 3.11 1.52
C THR A 231 -8.61 3.48 1.32
N ARG A 232 -9.52 2.50 1.34
CA ARG A 232 -10.98 2.72 1.39
C ARG A 232 -11.54 2.75 2.82
N TYR A 233 -10.69 2.67 3.84
CA TYR A 233 -11.12 2.78 5.24
C TYR A 233 -11.55 4.20 5.59
N LEU A 234 -12.75 4.31 6.15
CA LEU A 234 -13.29 5.54 6.71
C LEU A 234 -13.67 5.35 8.17
N ILE A 235 -13.61 6.43 8.94
CA ILE A 235 -14.33 6.57 10.20
C ILE A 235 -15.53 7.46 9.90
N GLY A 236 -16.73 6.89 10.04
CA GLY A 236 -17.99 7.60 9.84
C GLY A 236 -18.29 8.60 10.97
N PRO A 237 -19.33 9.44 10.80
CA PRO A 237 -19.68 10.49 11.76
C PRO A 237 -20.11 9.97 13.14
N THR A 238 -20.53 8.70 13.21
CA THR A 238 -20.88 8.01 14.47
C THR A 238 -19.69 7.29 15.11
N ASN A 239 -18.45 7.58 14.67
CA ASN A 239 -17.23 6.89 15.08
C ASN A 239 -17.27 5.38 14.80
N SER A 240 -17.84 4.98 13.66
CA SER A 240 -17.87 3.60 13.18
C SER A 240 -16.84 3.42 12.06
N LEU A 241 -16.13 2.29 12.04
CA LEU A 241 -15.21 1.99 10.94
C LEU A 241 -16.01 1.48 9.73
N LEU A 242 -15.82 2.12 8.58
CA LEU A 242 -16.47 1.79 7.32
C LEU A 242 -15.44 1.29 6.31
N HIS A 243 -15.72 0.17 5.67
CA HIS A 243 -14.98 -0.34 4.52
C HIS A 243 -15.80 -1.44 3.86
N ASP A 244 -16.28 -1.23 2.63
CA ASP A 244 -17.27 -2.14 2.02
C ASP A 244 -16.74 -3.56 1.79
N GLU A 245 -15.55 -3.70 1.17
CA GLU A 245 -14.98 -5.03 0.90
C GLU A 245 -14.64 -5.79 2.19
N ASN A 246 -14.02 -5.13 3.18
CA ASN A 246 -13.75 -5.77 4.47
C ASN A 246 -15.03 -6.04 5.28
N ALA A 247 -16.05 -5.18 5.23
CA ALA A 247 -17.35 -5.52 5.84
C ALA A 247 -17.95 -6.81 5.24
N HIS A 248 -17.59 -7.16 4.00
CA HIS A 248 -18.01 -8.39 3.35
C HIS A 248 -17.07 -9.59 3.64
N PHE A 249 -15.75 -9.40 3.50
CA PHE A 249 -14.77 -10.49 3.52
C PHE A 249 -13.94 -10.60 4.82
N LEU A 250 -14.07 -9.67 5.78
CA LEU A 250 -13.17 -9.66 6.94
C LEU A 250 -13.28 -10.92 7.81
N CYS A 251 -14.46 -11.53 7.90
CA CYS A 251 -14.68 -12.81 8.60
C CYS A 251 -14.23 -14.05 7.79
N ARG A 252 -13.80 -13.88 6.53
CA ARG A 252 -13.31 -14.95 5.65
C ARG A 252 -11.80 -15.05 5.75
N GLU A 253 -11.29 -16.01 6.53
CA GLU A 253 -9.84 -16.20 6.73
C GLU A 253 -9.06 -16.42 5.43
N ASP A 254 -9.72 -16.97 4.41
CA ASP A 254 -9.21 -17.24 3.07
C ASP A 254 -9.17 -16.02 2.13
N ALA A 255 -9.72 -14.87 2.55
CA ALA A 255 -9.56 -13.58 1.89
C ALA A 255 -8.55 -12.71 2.66
N ALA A 256 -7.55 -12.17 1.97
CA ALA A 256 -6.54 -11.32 2.59
C ALA A 256 -7.04 -9.88 2.81
N ILE A 257 -6.47 -9.21 3.81
CA ILE A 257 -6.66 -7.77 4.02
C ILE A 257 -5.66 -7.03 3.13
N LYS A 258 -6.16 -6.16 2.25
CA LYS A 258 -5.35 -5.46 1.24
C LYS A 258 -4.47 -4.35 1.81
N TYR A 259 -4.88 -3.75 2.93
CA TYR A 259 -4.08 -2.70 3.55
C TYR A 259 -2.93 -3.32 4.35
N GLY A 260 -1.69 -3.16 3.88
CA GLY A 260 -0.51 -3.79 4.50
C GLY A 260 -0.21 -3.39 5.95
N LYS A 261 -0.84 -2.32 6.44
CA LYS A 261 -0.80 -1.87 7.85
C LYS A 261 -2.02 -2.31 8.66
N ALA A 262 -2.87 -3.14 8.08
CA ALA A 262 -3.97 -3.80 8.76
C ALA A 262 -3.80 -5.32 8.75
N LYS A 263 -4.13 -5.96 9.86
CA LYS A 263 -4.03 -7.42 10.01
C LYS A 263 -5.08 -7.95 10.97
N ARG A 264 -5.49 -9.21 10.76
CA ARG A 264 -6.25 -9.94 11.77
C ARG A 264 -5.30 -10.26 12.93
N ALA A 265 -5.61 -9.78 14.14
CA ALA A 265 -4.89 -10.17 15.33
C ALA A 265 -5.13 -11.66 15.63
N ALA A 266 -4.09 -12.36 16.07
CA ALA A 266 -4.15 -13.78 16.38
C ALA A 266 -4.96 -14.06 17.65
N ALA A 267 -6.28 -14.14 17.48
CA ALA A 267 -7.32 -14.47 18.46
C ALA A 267 -7.35 -13.65 19.78
N PRO A 268 -8.52 -13.12 20.18
CA PRO A 268 -9.84 -13.30 19.58
C PRO A 268 -10.15 -12.20 18.55
N GLY A 269 -10.40 -12.58 17.29
CA GLY A 269 -11.18 -11.83 16.28
C GLY A 269 -11.08 -10.31 16.22
N HIS A 270 -9.88 -9.73 16.29
CA HIS A 270 -9.70 -8.28 16.16
C HIS A 270 -9.01 -7.93 14.84
N LEU A 271 -9.37 -6.78 14.29
CA LEU A 271 -8.68 -6.06 13.24
C LEU A 271 -7.74 -5.05 13.89
N HIS A 272 -6.44 -5.26 13.70
CA HIS A 272 -5.41 -4.29 14.03
C HIS A 272 -5.18 -3.38 12.84
N ILE A 273 -5.15 -2.06 13.03
CA ILE A 273 -4.86 -1.08 11.98
C ILE A 273 -3.85 -0.06 12.51
N GLU A 274 -2.73 0.09 11.81
CA GLU A 274 -1.78 1.17 12.06
C GLU A 274 -2.11 2.38 11.17
N VAL A 275 -2.16 3.56 11.79
CA VAL A 275 -2.51 4.83 11.15
C VAL A 275 -1.61 5.95 11.65
N SER A 276 -1.53 7.03 10.91
CA SER A 276 -0.88 8.26 11.36
C SER A 276 -1.92 9.34 11.65
N ALA A 277 -1.86 9.97 12.82
CA ALA A 277 -2.77 11.04 13.20
C ALA A 277 -2.07 12.42 13.15
N ARG A 278 -2.76 13.45 12.65
CA ARG A 278 -2.28 14.85 12.69
C ARG A 278 -3.45 15.81 12.89
N GLN A 279 -3.23 16.92 13.60
CA GLN A 279 -4.32 17.87 13.90
C GLN A 279 -4.74 18.70 12.67
N ALA A 280 -3.80 19.08 11.79
CA ALA A 280 -4.06 20.00 10.67
C ALA A 280 -4.56 19.32 9.37
N ALA A 281 -5.15 18.12 9.46
CA ALA A 281 -5.61 17.36 8.29
C ALA A 281 -7.10 17.55 8.01
N TRP A 282 -7.50 18.79 7.69
CA TRP A 282 -8.89 19.14 7.42
C TRP A 282 -9.12 19.43 5.94
N ILE A 283 -10.17 18.85 5.38
CA ILE A 283 -10.57 19.02 3.99
C ILE A 283 -12.05 19.41 3.98
N GLU A 284 -12.39 20.52 3.32
CA GLU A 284 -13.77 21.01 3.31
C GLU A 284 -14.71 20.09 2.51
N ARG A 285 -14.25 19.59 1.36
CA ARG A 285 -15.00 18.67 0.52
C ARG A 285 -14.07 17.80 -0.30
N GLY A 286 -14.49 16.59 -0.66
CA GLY A 286 -13.69 15.73 -1.53
C GLY A 286 -14.44 14.49 -2.03
N PHE A 287 -14.05 14.01 -3.20
CA PHE A 287 -14.52 12.77 -3.81
C PHE A 287 -13.42 11.70 -3.69
N HIS A 288 -13.71 10.63 -2.96
CA HIS A 288 -12.70 9.67 -2.47
C HIS A 288 -12.37 8.58 -3.51
N ILE A 289 -11.32 8.80 -4.32
CA ILE A 289 -10.90 7.83 -5.35
C ILE A 289 -9.80 6.86 -4.91
N MET A 290 -9.20 7.06 -3.73
CA MET A 290 -8.13 6.23 -3.18
C MET A 290 -8.56 4.78 -2.94
N HIS A 291 -7.58 3.86 -3.04
CA HIS A 291 -7.67 2.46 -2.61
C HIS A 291 -6.26 1.88 -2.34
N GLU A 292 -6.19 0.70 -1.70
CA GLU A 292 -4.96 0.13 -1.10
C GLU A 292 -3.83 -0.17 -2.08
N TYR A 293 -4.15 -0.26 -3.38
CA TYR A 293 -3.22 -0.63 -4.44
C TYR A 293 -3.17 0.43 -5.55
N GLU A 294 -3.53 1.68 -5.29
CA GLU A 294 -3.70 2.69 -6.36
C GLU A 294 -2.40 3.03 -7.12
N ASN A 295 -1.24 2.73 -6.54
CA ASN A 295 0.04 2.87 -7.22
C ASN A 295 0.44 1.63 -8.07
N ASN A 296 -0.44 0.63 -8.15
CA ASN A 296 -0.29 -0.50 -9.05
C ASN A 296 -1.10 -0.27 -10.33
N TYR A 297 -0.45 -0.36 -11.48
CA TYR A 297 -1.03 -0.04 -12.78
C TYR A 297 -2.32 -0.82 -13.10
N PHE A 298 -2.36 -2.12 -12.75
CA PHE A 298 -3.57 -2.94 -12.94
C PHE A 298 -4.73 -2.40 -12.12
N HIS A 299 -4.51 -2.23 -10.82
CA HIS A 299 -5.57 -1.82 -9.91
C HIS A 299 -6.02 -0.37 -10.16
N PHE A 300 -5.13 0.53 -10.61
CA PHE A 300 -5.55 1.86 -11.01
C PHE A 300 -6.54 1.82 -12.19
N ILE A 301 -6.23 1.04 -13.24
CA ILE A 301 -7.11 0.90 -14.41
C ILE A 301 -8.40 0.16 -14.05
N ALA A 302 -8.31 -0.93 -13.29
CA ALA A 302 -9.44 -1.81 -13.03
C ALA A 302 -10.35 -1.33 -11.88
N GLU A 303 -9.80 -0.65 -10.86
CA GLU A 303 -10.51 -0.27 -9.64
C GLU A 303 -10.60 1.26 -9.46
N THR A 304 -9.56 2.05 -9.77
CA THR A 304 -9.62 3.53 -9.61
C THR A 304 -10.39 4.21 -10.73
N LEU A 305 -10.06 3.94 -12.01
CA LEU A 305 -10.70 4.62 -13.14
C LEU A 305 -12.23 4.50 -13.11
N PRO A 306 -12.83 3.32 -12.86
CA PRO A 306 -14.28 3.21 -12.75
C PRO A 306 -14.88 4.07 -11.63
N ARG A 307 -14.20 4.16 -10.48
CA ARG A 307 -14.65 4.98 -9.34
C ARG A 307 -14.64 6.47 -9.69
N MET A 308 -13.68 6.94 -10.47
CA MET A 308 -13.64 8.33 -10.94
C MET A 308 -14.87 8.70 -11.78
N LEU A 309 -15.31 7.79 -12.65
CA LEU A 309 -16.47 8.02 -13.52
C LEU A 309 -17.77 8.23 -12.74
N LEU A 310 -17.87 7.64 -11.55
CA LEU A 310 -19.04 7.79 -10.69
C LEU A 310 -19.26 9.24 -10.23
N ALA A 311 -18.22 10.09 -10.22
CA ALA A 311 -18.39 11.50 -9.86
C ALA A 311 -19.28 12.24 -10.86
N GLU A 312 -19.17 11.92 -12.14
CA GLU A 312 -19.99 12.49 -13.21
C GLU A 312 -21.37 11.83 -13.25
N GLU A 313 -21.44 10.49 -13.14
CA GLU A 313 -22.72 9.77 -13.13
C GLU A 313 -23.63 10.15 -11.95
N ALA A 314 -23.03 10.56 -10.83
CA ALA A 314 -23.73 11.01 -9.64
C ALA A 314 -23.94 12.53 -9.57
N ASP A 315 -23.63 13.27 -10.66
CA ASP A 315 -23.77 14.73 -10.73
C ASP A 315 -23.05 15.48 -9.59
N VAL A 316 -21.89 14.99 -9.15
CA VAL A 316 -21.13 15.61 -8.06
C VAL A 316 -20.60 16.98 -8.51
N PRO A 317 -20.75 18.07 -7.74
CA PRO A 317 -20.29 19.40 -8.16
C PRO A 317 -18.82 19.44 -8.55
N LEU A 318 -18.46 20.15 -9.64
CA LEU A 318 -17.09 20.21 -10.16
C LEU A 318 -16.06 20.80 -9.19
N ASN A 319 -16.51 21.62 -8.24
CA ASN A 319 -15.64 22.18 -7.20
C ASN A 319 -15.35 21.20 -6.05
N VAL A 320 -15.90 19.98 -6.09
CA VAL A 320 -15.50 18.88 -5.21
C VAL A 320 -14.24 18.24 -5.81
N PRO A 321 -13.08 18.35 -5.12
CA PRO A 321 -11.83 17.83 -5.63
C PRO A 321 -11.76 16.31 -5.50
N PHE A 322 -10.98 15.66 -6.35
CA PHE A 322 -10.57 14.28 -6.12
C PHE A 322 -9.57 14.19 -4.97
N LEU A 323 -9.79 13.25 -4.05
CA LEU A 323 -8.83 12.89 -3.01
C LEU A 323 -8.03 11.70 -3.51
N CYS A 324 -6.73 11.87 -3.62
CA CYS A 324 -5.80 10.86 -4.14
C CYS A 324 -4.54 10.84 -3.26
N THR A 325 -3.81 9.72 -3.24
CA THR A 325 -2.56 9.65 -2.48
C THR A 325 -1.42 10.33 -3.23
N GLU A 326 -0.49 10.93 -2.49
CA GLU A 326 0.75 11.46 -3.06
C GLU A 326 1.69 10.34 -3.55
N GLY A 327 2.70 10.68 -4.34
CA GLY A 327 3.73 9.72 -4.76
C GLY A 327 3.25 8.67 -5.78
N LEU A 328 2.19 8.96 -6.53
CA LEU A 328 1.78 8.14 -7.68
C LEU A 328 2.91 8.04 -8.71
N HIS A 329 3.06 6.86 -9.30
CA HIS A 329 3.94 6.64 -10.44
C HIS A 329 3.58 7.61 -11.58
N PRO A 330 4.55 8.17 -12.33
CA PRO A 330 4.27 9.17 -13.38
C PRO A 330 3.21 8.73 -14.39
N ASN A 331 3.23 7.47 -14.84
CA ASN A 331 2.22 6.95 -15.77
C ASN A 331 0.81 6.89 -15.14
N ILE A 332 0.71 6.62 -13.83
CA ILE A 332 -0.57 6.60 -13.11
C ILE A 332 -1.08 8.02 -12.89
N ALA A 333 -0.21 8.95 -12.51
CA ALA A 333 -0.55 10.37 -12.42
C ALA A 333 -1.05 10.92 -13.78
N LYS A 334 -0.46 10.46 -14.89
CA LYS A 334 -0.93 10.84 -16.23
C LYS A 334 -2.29 10.22 -16.58
N LEU A 335 -2.56 8.97 -16.19
CA LEU A 335 -3.88 8.37 -16.34
C LEU A 335 -4.95 9.15 -15.55
N LEU A 336 -4.64 9.55 -14.30
CA LEU A 336 -5.52 10.39 -13.48
C LEU A 336 -5.88 11.70 -14.20
N GLU A 337 -4.87 12.39 -14.75
CA GLU A 337 -5.05 13.64 -15.49
C GLU A 337 -5.96 13.44 -16.71
N LEU A 338 -5.70 12.41 -17.52
CA LEU A 338 -6.45 12.15 -18.76
C LEU A 338 -7.89 11.70 -18.52
N ALA A 339 -8.13 10.94 -17.44
CA ALA A 339 -9.47 10.49 -17.09
C ALA A 339 -10.33 11.60 -16.46
N ASN A 340 -9.70 12.61 -15.84
CA ASN A 340 -10.34 13.77 -15.22
C ASN A 340 -10.71 14.85 -16.26
N LEU A 341 -11.63 14.53 -17.16
CA LEU A 341 -12.02 15.38 -18.29
C LEU A 341 -12.51 16.77 -17.87
N GLU A 342 -13.26 16.84 -16.77
CA GLU A 342 -13.82 18.08 -16.22
C GLU A 342 -12.80 18.90 -15.40
N GLN A 343 -11.54 18.47 -15.36
CA GLN A 343 -10.44 19.16 -14.68
C GLN A 343 -10.75 19.51 -13.21
N ARG A 344 -11.40 18.58 -12.51
CA ARG A 344 -11.65 18.72 -11.06
C ARG A 344 -10.31 18.94 -10.35
N PRO A 345 -10.24 19.79 -9.32
CA PRO A 345 -9.02 19.92 -8.54
C PRO A 345 -8.65 18.58 -7.89
N VAL A 346 -7.37 18.33 -7.67
CA VAL A 346 -6.88 17.10 -7.01
C VAL A 346 -6.17 17.50 -5.73
N ILE A 347 -6.53 16.88 -4.62
CA ILE A 347 -5.84 17.02 -3.34
C ILE A 347 -5.06 15.73 -3.09
N LEU A 348 -3.73 15.86 -3.01
CA LEU A 348 -2.81 14.77 -2.72
C LEU A 348 -2.66 14.58 -1.21
N LEU A 349 -2.78 13.34 -0.75
CA LEU A 349 -2.80 12.97 0.66
C LEU A 349 -1.64 12.01 0.99
N GLU A 350 -1.02 12.19 2.15
CA GLU A 350 0.06 11.32 2.64
C GLU A 350 -0.50 9.96 3.09
N SER A 351 -0.04 8.88 2.45
CA SER A 351 -0.54 7.52 2.67
C SER A 351 -0.51 7.09 4.14
N GLY A 352 -1.57 6.43 4.60
CA GLY A 352 -1.76 5.94 5.97
C GLY A 352 -2.07 7.03 6.99
N THR A 353 -2.24 8.28 6.58
CA THR A 353 -2.56 9.38 7.48
C THR A 353 -4.06 9.68 7.51
N LEU A 354 -4.57 10.00 8.70
CA LEU A 354 -5.96 10.37 8.92
C LEU A 354 -6.21 11.81 8.44
N TYR A 355 -7.26 11.97 7.62
CA TYR A 355 -7.77 13.27 7.19
C TYR A 355 -9.26 13.38 7.44
N ARG A 356 -9.67 14.44 8.15
CA ARG A 356 -11.08 14.75 8.34
C ARG A 356 -11.61 15.52 7.14
N VAL A 357 -12.67 14.99 6.54
CA VAL A 357 -13.36 15.57 5.40
C VAL A 357 -14.77 15.96 5.84
N LYS A 358 -15.06 17.26 5.79
CA LYS A 358 -16.35 17.77 6.25
C LYS A 358 -17.51 17.32 5.36
N GLN A 359 -17.32 17.31 4.04
CA GLN A 359 -18.27 16.75 3.07
C GLN A 359 -17.55 15.78 2.13
N MET A 360 -17.70 14.47 2.36
CA MET A 360 -17.10 13.44 1.53
C MET A 360 -18.13 12.84 0.57
N TYR A 361 -17.76 12.71 -0.69
CA TYR A 361 -18.44 11.84 -1.65
C TYR A 361 -17.63 10.55 -1.76
N TYR A 362 -18.23 9.44 -1.35
CA TYR A 362 -17.61 8.13 -1.37
C TYR A 362 -18.24 7.29 -2.50
N PRO A 363 -17.47 6.96 -3.56
CA PRO A 363 -17.87 5.94 -4.52
C PRO A 363 -17.68 4.54 -3.94
N SER A 364 -18.64 3.65 -4.18
CA SER A 364 -18.48 2.23 -3.90
C SER A 364 -17.46 1.57 -4.83
N ASP A 365 -17.11 0.33 -4.53
CA ASP A 365 -16.37 -0.50 -5.47
C ASP A 365 -17.23 -0.87 -6.67
N MET A 366 -16.64 -0.79 -7.86
CA MET A 366 -17.22 -1.26 -9.13
C MET A 366 -16.56 -2.55 -9.62
N THR A 367 -15.38 -2.82 -9.09
CA THR A 367 -14.55 -3.98 -9.39
C THR A 367 -14.08 -4.52 -8.03
N SER A 368 -13.99 -5.84 -7.89
CA SER A 368 -13.41 -6.48 -6.71
C SER A 368 -12.39 -7.51 -7.15
N VAL A 369 -11.15 -7.34 -6.71
CA VAL A 369 -10.06 -8.31 -6.94
C VAL A 369 -9.69 -8.91 -5.59
N VAL A 370 -10.25 -10.07 -5.25
CA VAL A 370 -10.09 -10.70 -3.94
C VAL A 370 -8.73 -11.39 -3.85
N ASP A 371 -7.90 -11.02 -2.88
CA ASP A 371 -6.61 -11.66 -2.64
C ASP A 371 -6.81 -13.01 -1.90
N ALA A 372 -7.10 -14.06 -2.68
CA ALA A 372 -7.38 -15.41 -2.20
C ALA A 372 -6.23 -16.38 -2.49
N TYR A 373 -5.17 -16.32 -1.67
CA TYR A 373 -3.91 -17.04 -1.91
C TYR A 373 -4.00 -18.57 -1.88
N HIS A 374 -5.01 -19.12 -1.23
CA HIS A 374 -5.27 -20.57 -1.15
C HIS A 374 -6.18 -21.11 -2.27
N GLY A 375 -6.67 -20.25 -3.16
CA GLY A 375 -7.62 -20.63 -4.21
C GLY A 375 -9.04 -20.85 -3.65
N GLY A 376 -9.79 -21.75 -4.26
CA GLY A 376 -11.14 -22.12 -3.81
C GLY A 376 -12.22 -21.10 -4.13
N GLU A 377 -13.26 -21.06 -3.31
CA GLU A 377 -14.45 -20.21 -3.52
C GLU A 377 -14.09 -18.72 -3.60
N MET A 378 -13.22 -18.23 -2.70
CA MET A 378 -12.84 -16.81 -2.66
C MET A 378 -12.07 -16.36 -3.90
N ALA A 379 -11.27 -17.22 -4.51
CA ALA A 379 -10.59 -16.90 -5.78
C ALA A 379 -11.58 -16.72 -6.95
N ARG A 380 -12.81 -17.20 -6.82
CA ARG A 380 -13.87 -17.07 -7.82
C ARG A 380 -14.78 -15.85 -7.58
N GLN A 381 -14.55 -15.10 -6.49
CA GLN A 381 -15.32 -13.91 -6.13
C GLN A 381 -14.77 -12.60 -6.73
N THR A 382 -13.71 -12.69 -7.55
CA THR A 382 -13.23 -11.53 -8.30
C THR A 382 -14.18 -11.22 -9.46
N GLY A 383 -14.40 -9.94 -9.70
CA GLY A 383 -15.14 -9.49 -10.86
C GLY A 383 -14.79 -8.07 -11.25
N LEU A 384 -14.92 -7.78 -12.54
CA LEU A 384 -14.58 -6.50 -13.15
C LEU A 384 -15.84 -5.84 -13.75
N ASP A 385 -15.99 -4.52 -13.57
CA ASP A 385 -16.94 -3.73 -14.38
C ASP A 385 -16.33 -3.41 -15.75
N VAL A 386 -16.40 -4.38 -16.65
CA VAL A 386 -15.79 -4.30 -18.00
C VAL A 386 -16.23 -3.04 -18.74
N ASN A 387 -17.51 -2.65 -18.62
CA ASN A 387 -18.06 -1.51 -19.35
C ASN A 387 -17.52 -0.18 -18.82
N ARG A 388 -17.43 -0.04 -17.51
CA ARG A 388 -16.94 1.20 -16.89
C ARG A 388 -15.41 1.31 -16.98
N ILE A 389 -14.69 0.19 -16.92
CA ILE A 389 -13.25 0.16 -17.26
C ILE A 389 -13.06 0.60 -18.71
N ARG A 390 -13.85 0.09 -19.66
CA ARG A 390 -13.79 0.52 -21.08
C ARG A 390 -14.02 2.01 -21.23
N ALA A 391 -15.05 2.56 -20.57
CA ALA A 391 -15.31 3.99 -20.61
C ALA A 391 -14.13 4.82 -20.07
N GLY A 392 -13.46 4.36 -19.00
CA GLY A 392 -12.27 5.03 -18.46
C GLY A 392 -11.06 4.95 -19.40
N VAL A 393 -10.83 3.76 -19.96
CA VAL A 393 -9.79 3.49 -20.96
C VAL A 393 -9.98 4.36 -22.21
N GLU A 394 -11.19 4.44 -22.76
CA GLU A 394 -11.50 5.26 -23.94
C GLU A 394 -11.21 6.76 -23.70
N ARG A 395 -11.38 7.27 -22.48
CA ARG A 395 -11.02 8.67 -22.16
C ARG A 395 -9.52 8.90 -22.31
N CYS A 396 -8.71 8.03 -21.70
CA CYS A 396 -7.26 8.12 -21.78
C CYS A 396 -6.75 7.88 -23.20
N GLN A 397 -7.33 6.89 -23.88
CA GLN A 397 -6.92 6.47 -25.20
C GLN A 397 -7.11 7.58 -26.27
N ARG A 398 -8.19 8.37 -26.16
CA ARG A 398 -8.47 9.48 -27.10
C ARG A 398 -7.37 10.53 -27.15
N ALA A 399 -6.63 10.73 -26.06
CA ALA A 399 -5.50 11.67 -26.03
C ALA A 399 -4.33 11.22 -26.92
N PHE A 400 -4.24 9.92 -27.22
CA PHE A 400 -3.13 9.32 -27.94
C PHE A 400 -3.53 8.57 -29.21
N ALA A 401 -4.76 8.79 -29.71
CA ALA A 401 -5.28 8.09 -30.88
C ALA A 401 -4.27 8.10 -32.05
N THR A 402 -3.85 6.91 -32.49
CA THR A 402 -2.95 6.73 -33.64
C THR A 402 -3.69 6.99 -34.95
N LYS A 403 -3.05 7.72 -35.87
CA LYS A 403 -3.57 7.97 -37.23
C LYS A 403 -2.96 7.06 -38.29
N ASP A 404 -1.85 6.39 -37.96
CA ASP A 404 -1.08 5.53 -38.86
C ASP A 404 -0.76 4.22 -38.12
N PHE A 405 -1.51 3.16 -38.40
CA PHE A 405 -1.21 1.83 -37.84
C PHE A 405 -0.12 1.19 -38.71
N SER A 406 1.12 1.15 -38.21
CA SER A 406 2.19 0.46 -38.93
C SER A 406 2.01 -1.06 -38.85
N ARG A 407 1.62 -1.68 -39.98
CA ARG A 407 1.70 -3.13 -40.35
C ARG A 407 1.23 -4.23 -39.38
N GLY A 408 0.77 -3.92 -38.17
CA GLY A 408 0.37 -4.93 -37.18
C GLY A 408 1.56 -5.48 -36.41
N ARG A 409 1.92 -4.84 -35.31
CA ARG A 409 3.09 -5.22 -34.49
C ARG A 409 2.84 -6.57 -33.81
N LYS A 410 3.90 -7.37 -33.64
CA LYS A 410 3.89 -8.55 -32.79
C LYS A 410 4.80 -8.29 -31.61
N ILE A 411 4.26 -8.30 -30.40
CA ILE A 411 4.95 -7.82 -29.21
C ILE A 411 5.09 -8.96 -28.21
N PHE A 412 6.31 -9.18 -27.72
CA PHE A 412 6.56 -9.95 -26.52
C PHE A 412 6.74 -8.97 -25.35
N ALA A 413 5.75 -8.89 -24.46
CA ALA A 413 5.74 -8.02 -23.30
C ALA A 413 6.55 -8.66 -22.14
N ALA A 414 7.87 -8.52 -22.22
CA ALA A 414 8.82 -9.08 -21.26
C ALA A 414 8.65 -8.47 -19.85
N ARG A 415 9.12 -9.22 -18.83
CA ARG A 415 9.00 -8.82 -17.43
C ARG A 415 10.29 -9.10 -16.65
N ASN A 416 10.83 -8.07 -16.00
CA ASN A 416 12.03 -8.16 -15.15
C ASN A 416 11.70 -8.29 -13.64
N GLY A 417 10.54 -8.84 -13.30
CA GLY A 417 10.05 -8.89 -11.92
C GLY A 417 10.86 -9.80 -10.99
N SER A 418 10.85 -9.50 -9.69
CA SER A 418 11.49 -10.31 -8.65
C SER A 418 10.69 -11.56 -8.24
N TYR A 419 9.41 -11.65 -8.64
CA TYR A 419 8.46 -12.70 -8.26
C TYR A 419 7.68 -13.21 -9.47
N ARG A 420 7.24 -14.48 -9.47
CA ARG A 420 6.62 -15.15 -10.63
C ARG A 420 7.47 -15.00 -11.87
N LYS A 421 8.74 -15.40 -11.82
CA LYS A 421 9.64 -15.35 -12.96
C LYS A 421 9.32 -16.50 -13.92
N LEU A 422 9.20 -16.16 -15.19
CA LEU A 422 9.20 -17.14 -16.28
C LEU A 422 10.65 -17.54 -16.54
N LEU A 423 11.07 -18.70 -16.03
CA LEU A 423 12.49 -19.08 -16.00
C LEU A 423 13.07 -19.34 -17.40
N ASN A 424 12.24 -19.77 -18.34
CA ASN A 424 12.61 -19.95 -19.74
C ASN A 424 12.15 -18.79 -20.66
N GLN A 425 12.10 -17.57 -20.14
CA GLN A 425 11.66 -16.41 -20.92
C GLN A 425 12.56 -16.16 -22.14
N ARG A 426 13.89 -16.27 -21.98
CA ARG A 426 14.85 -16.02 -23.07
C ARG A 426 14.72 -17.01 -24.22
N GLU A 427 14.42 -18.26 -23.90
CA GLU A 427 14.17 -19.32 -24.86
C GLU A 427 12.89 -19.01 -25.65
N ILE A 428 11.82 -18.59 -24.98
CA ILE A 428 10.57 -18.17 -25.63
C ILE A 428 10.79 -16.92 -26.49
N GLU A 429 11.49 -15.90 -25.99
CA GLU A 429 11.88 -14.69 -26.74
C GLU A 429 12.57 -15.07 -28.05
N ALA A 430 13.61 -15.91 -27.99
CA ALA A 430 14.35 -16.35 -29.17
C ALA A 430 13.49 -17.15 -30.19
N ARG A 431 12.40 -17.79 -29.73
CA ARG A 431 11.45 -18.49 -30.62
C ARG A 431 10.49 -17.51 -31.28
N VAL A 432 9.92 -16.57 -30.53
CA VAL A 432 8.94 -15.60 -31.07
C VAL A 432 9.61 -14.53 -31.94
N GLU A 433 10.87 -14.16 -31.67
CA GLU A 433 11.64 -13.24 -32.53
C GLU A 433 11.74 -13.78 -33.98
N LYS A 434 11.90 -15.10 -34.14
CA LYS A 434 11.89 -15.76 -35.47
C LYS A 434 10.54 -15.64 -36.18
N LEU A 435 9.46 -15.35 -35.45
CA LEU A 435 8.11 -15.09 -35.98
C LEU A 435 7.82 -13.60 -36.19
N GLY A 436 8.85 -12.75 -36.03
CA GLY A 436 8.78 -11.30 -36.21
C GLY A 436 8.28 -10.54 -34.98
N PHE A 437 8.36 -11.15 -33.79
CA PHE A 437 8.07 -10.43 -32.55
C PHE A 437 9.22 -9.51 -32.16
N GLU A 438 8.86 -8.37 -31.57
CA GLU A 438 9.79 -7.50 -30.85
C GLU A 438 9.62 -7.70 -29.34
N VAL A 439 10.73 -7.70 -28.61
CA VAL A 439 10.72 -7.77 -27.14
C VAL A 439 10.57 -6.35 -26.59
N MET A 440 9.61 -6.16 -25.67
CA MET A 440 9.29 -4.86 -25.09
C MET A 440 9.20 -4.95 -23.57
N HIS A 441 9.88 -4.02 -22.89
CA HIS A 441 9.86 -3.83 -21.45
C HIS A 441 8.98 -2.65 -21.09
N ALA A 442 7.73 -2.91 -20.70
CA ALA A 442 6.74 -1.85 -20.46
C ALA A 442 7.12 -0.93 -19.28
N ASP A 443 7.90 -1.42 -18.33
CA ASP A 443 8.40 -0.66 -17.17
C ASP A 443 9.42 0.43 -17.55
N GLU A 444 10.01 0.35 -18.74
CA GLU A 444 10.93 1.37 -19.27
C GLU A 444 10.22 2.43 -20.11
N LEU A 445 8.92 2.26 -20.37
CA LEU A 445 8.13 3.12 -21.26
C LEU A 445 7.22 4.07 -20.49
N ASP A 446 7.11 5.30 -21.00
CA ASP A 446 6.05 6.22 -20.56
C ASP A 446 4.66 5.75 -21.02
N LEU A 447 3.62 6.36 -20.45
CA LEU A 447 2.24 5.96 -20.71
C LEU A 447 1.86 6.05 -22.21
N GLU A 448 2.29 7.11 -22.90
CA GLU A 448 1.94 7.31 -24.31
C GLU A 448 2.57 6.21 -25.18
N ALA A 449 3.85 5.90 -24.95
CA ALA A 449 4.56 4.85 -25.66
C ALA A 449 3.91 3.47 -25.42
N GLN A 450 3.51 3.17 -24.18
CA GLN A 450 2.78 1.93 -23.85
C GLN A 450 1.45 1.86 -24.60
N ILE A 451 0.62 2.92 -24.55
CA ILE A 451 -0.68 2.94 -25.21
C ILE A 451 -0.54 2.74 -26.72
N ARG A 452 0.35 3.50 -27.38
CA ARG A 452 0.57 3.40 -28.83
C ARG A 452 1.07 2.02 -29.24
N ALA A 453 2.00 1.44 -28.48
CA ALA A 453 2.54 0.11 -28.78
C ALA A 453 1.46 -0.97 -28.78
N PHE A 454 0.58 -0.97 -27.76
CA PHE A 454 -0.50 -1.95 -27.66
C PHE A 454 -1.66 -1.68 -28.64
N GLN A 455 -1.93 -0.43 -28.99
CA GLN A 455 -2.89 -0.08 -30.04
C GLN A 455 -2.51 -0.65 -31.41
N ASP A 456 -1.22 -0.60 -31.75
CA ASP A 456 -0.70 -1.06 -33.04
C ASP A 456 -0.47 -2.58 -33.09
N ALA A 457 -0.59 -3.28 -31.95
CA ALA A 457 -0.32 -4.69 -31.85
C ALA A 457 -1.44 -5.57 -32.43
N GLU A 458 -1.04 -6.60 -33.17
CA GLU A 458 -1.92 -7.69 -33.63
C GLU A 458 -1.81 -8.92 -32.75
N VAL A 459 -0.61 -9.20 -32.26
CA VAL A 459 -0.35 -10.33 -31.38
C VAL A 459 0.53 -9.87 -30.23
N ILE A 460 0.10 -10.14 -29.01
CA ILE A 460 0.85 -9.88 -27.79
C ILE A 460 1.06 -11.21 -27.07
N VAL A 461 2.27 -11.45 -26.60
CA VAL A 461 2.61 -12.60 -25.74
C VAL A 461 3.32 -12.06 -24.51
N GLY A 462 3.02 -12.56 -23.31
CA GLY A 462 3.78 -12.16 -22.14
C GLY A 462 3.38 -12.89 -20.86
N PRO A 463 4.28 -12.95 -19.86
CA PRO A 463 3.96 -13.53 -18.56
C PRO A 463 2.94 -12.70 -17.78
N THR A 464 2.19 -13.35 -16.89
CA THR A 464 1.27 -12.65 -15.97
C THR A 464 1.98 -11.53 -15.19
N GLY A 465 1.32 -10.38 -15.09
CA GLY A 465 1.83 -9.21 -14.39
C GLY A 465 1.16 -7.92 -14.85
N ALA A 466 1.44 -6.83 -14.14
CA ALA A 466 0.80 -5.53 -14.39
C ALA A 466 0.99 -5.03 -15.83
N GLN A 467 2.08 -5.42 -16.51
CA GLN A 467 2.34 -5.05 -17.91
C GLN A 467 1.29 -5.62 -18.87
N MET A 468 0.68 -6.76 -18.55
CA MET A 468 -0.39 -7.35 -19.38
C MET A 468 -1.68 -6.56 -19.30
N THR A 469 -1.87 -5.68 -18.31
CA THR A 469 -3.01 -4.76 -18.24
C THR A 469 -3.10 -3.89 -19.49
N ASN A 470 -1.98 -3.60 -20.14
CA ASN A 470 -1.97 -2.83 -21.39
C ASN A 470 -2.78 -3.47 -22.54
N MET A 471 -3.24 -4.72 -22.41
CA MET A 471 -4.20 -5.31 -23.36
C MET A 471 -5.50 -4.49 -23.49
N VAL A 472 -5.84 -3.66 -22.50
CA VAL A 472 -7.00 -2.75 -22.59
C VAL A 472 -6.85 -1.69 -23.67
N TRP A 473 -5.63 -1.43 -24.16
CA TRP A 473 -5.37 -0.46 -25.23
C TRP A 473 -5.42 -1.09 -26.63
N CYS A 474 -5.51 -2.41 -26.73
CA CYS A 474 -5.50 -3.12 -28.00
C CYS A 474 -6.67 -2.74 -28.90
N LYS A 475 -6.46 -2.92 -30.21
CA LYS A 475 -7.58 -2.94 -31.16
C LYS A 475 -8.46 -4.19 -30.96
N PRO A 476 -9.78 -4.09 -31.20
CA PRO A 476 -10.65 -5.26 -31.20
C PRO A 476 -10.12 -6.36 -32.13
N GLY A 477 -10.15 -7.61 -31.67
CA GLY A 477 -9.64 -8.77 -32.40
C GLY A 477 -8.12 -9.01 -32.30
N ALA A 478 -7.35 -8.13 -31.64
CA ALA A 478 -5.95 -8.41 -31.31
C ALA A 478 -5.85 -9.70 -30.48
N LYS A 479 -4.85 -10.53 -30.77
CA LYS A 479 -4.61 -11.79 -30.06
C LYS A 479 -3.67 -11.54 -28.89
N VAL A 480 -4.02 -12.01 -27.70
CA VAL A 480 -3.21 -11.86 -26.48
C VAL A 480 -3.00 -13.24 -25.86
N VAL A 481 -1.75 -13.65 -25.72
CA VAL A 481 -1.35 -14.92 -25.09
C VAL A 481 -0.70 -14.61 -23.74
N VAL A 482 -1.40 -14.97 -22.67
CA VAL A 482 -0.95 -14.78 -21.28
C VAL A 482 -0.26 -16.05 -20.79
N LEU A 483 1.00 -15.93 -20.39
CA LEU A 483 1.79 -17.04 -19.86
C LEU A 483 1.70 -17.06 -18.33
N ALA A 484 1.24 -18.15 -17.75
CA ALA A 484 1.00 -18.26 -16.31
C ALA A 484 1.55 -19.56 -15.73
N SER A 485 1.72 -19.61 -14.40
CA SER A 485 1.93 -20.89 -13.73
C SER A 485 0.62 -21.65 -13.54
N ASP A 486 0.73 -22.95 -13.26
CA ASP A 486 -0.36 -23.86 -12.91
C ASP A 486 -0.85 -23.71 -11.45
N HIS A 487 -0.50 -22.61 -10.76
CA HIS A 487 -0.92 -22.40 -9.38
C HIS A 487 -2.46 -22.31 -9.27
N PRO A 488 -3.10 -23.09 -8.36
CA PRO A 488 -4.56 -23.18 -8.28
C PRO A 488 -5.26 -21.89 -7.80
N SER A 489 -4.53 -20.99 -7.14
CA SER A 489 -5.09 -19.69 -6.72
C SER A 489 -5.04 -18.61 -7.79
N HIS A 490 -4.43 -18.89 -8.95
CA HIS A 490 -4.41 -17.91 -10.03
C HIS A 490 -5.82 -17.67 -10.58
N GLN A 491 -6.20 -16.39 -10.59
CA GLN A 491 -7.50 -15.95 -11.07
C GLN A 491 -7.43 -15.57 -12.56
N LEU A 492 -6.93 -16.47 -13.40
CA LEU A 492 -6.50 -16.11 -14.76
C LEU A 492 -7.63 -15.57 -15.65
N TYR A 493 -8.89 -15.88 -15.33
CA TYR A 493 -10.06 -15.39 -16.06
C TYR A 493 -10.19 -13.86 -16.06
N PHE A 494 -9.65 -13.13 -15.08
CA PHE A 494 -9.73 -11.67 -15.12
C PHE A 494 -8.94 -11.10 -16.31
N TRP A 495 -7.94 -11.82 -16.84
CA TRP A 495 -7.26 -11.43 -18.07
C TRP A 495 -8.21 -11.49 -19.28
N GLU A 496 -9.10 -12.47 -19.33
CA GLU A 496 -10.15 -12.53 -20.35
C GLU A 496 -11.15 -11.39 -20.18
N LEU A 497 -11.53 -11.04 -18.95
CA LEU A 497 -12.37 -9.88 -18.66
C LEU A 497 -11.71 -8.57 -19.10
N LEU A 498 -10.40 -8.40 -18.86
CA LEU A 498 -9.64 -7.27 -19.40
C LEU A 498 -9.58 -7.30 -20.94
N GLY A 499 -9.46 -8.48 -21.56
CA GLY A 499 -9.56 -8.63 -23.00
C GLY A 499 -10.89 -8.11 -23.55
N ARG A 500 -12.01 -8.33 -22.84
CA ARG A 500 -13.33 -7.81 -23.22
C ARG A 500 -13.41 -6.28 -23.18
N VAL A 501 -12.58 -5.61 -22.39
CA VAL A 501 -12.51 -4.14 -22.35
C VAL A 501 -12.16 -3.61 -23.74
N SER A 502 -11.10 -4.14 -24.37
CA SER A 502 -10.63 -3.75 -25.70
C SER A 502 -11.24 -4.57 -26.85
N GLY A 503 -11.88 -5.70 -26.54
CA GLY A 503 -12.32 -6.69 -27.54
C GLY A 503 -11.17 -7.58 -28.03
N ALA A 504 -10.05 -7.65 -27.31
CA ALA A 504 -8.96 -8.57 -27.60
C ALA A 504 -9.35 -10.03 -27.32
N LYS A 505 -8.83 -10.96 -28.13
CA LYS A 505 -8.97 -12.40 -27.93
C LYS A 505 -7.85 -12.90 -27.03
N VAL A 506 -8.19 -13.28 -25.80
CA VAL A 506 -7.21 -13.73 -24.79
C VAL A 506 -7.14 -15.25 -24.77
N LYS A 507 -5.92 -15.79 -24.83
CA LYS A 507 -5.60 -17.20 -24.58
C LYS A 507 -4.62 -17.28 -23.42
N ILE A 508 -4.76 -18.31 -22.59
CA ILE A 508 -3.89 -18.54 -21.44
C ILE A 508 -3.10 -19.82 -21.69
N VAL A 509 -1.77 -19.74 -21.56
CA VAL A 509 -0.90 -20.92 -21.60
C VAL A 509 -0.27 -21.07 -20.22
N GLN A 510 -0.60 -22.18 -19.56
CA GLN A 510 -0.07 -22.50 -18.25
C GLN A 510 1.13 -23.44 -18.35
N GLY A 511 2.04 -23.35 -17.39
CA GLY A 511 3.06 -24.35 -17.20
C GLY A 511 3.45 -24.54 -15.73
N PRO A 512 4.27 -25.57 -15.46
CA PRO A 512 4.50 -26.01 -14.10
C PRO A 512 5.30 -24.99 -13.29
N ARG A 513 4.93 -24.83 -12.03
CA ARG A 513 5.77 -24.13 -11.05
C ARG A 513 7.13 -24.83 -10.91
N ALA A 514 8.19 -24.03 -10.84
CA ALA A 514 9.56 -24.49 -10.67
C ALA A 514 9.82 -25.02 -9.26
N HIS A 515 9.13 -24.44 -8.28
CA HIS A 515 9.13 -24.86 -6.89
C HIS A 515 7.70 -24.85 -6.35
N VAL A 516 7.41 -25.64 -5.33
CA VAL A 516 6.12 -25.63 -4.64
C VAL A 516 6.37 -25.13 -3.23
N ARG A 517 6.33 -23.81 -3.04
CA ARG A 517 6.31 -23.25 -1.68
C ARG A 517 5.02 -23.70 -1.00
N ASP A 518 5.06 -23.86 0.32
CA ASP A 518 3.95 -24.27 1.16
C ASP A 518 3.33 -23.11 1.97
N ASP A 519 3.69 -21.87 1.64
CA ASP A 519 3.18 -20.66 2.26
C ASP A 519 2.17 -19.90 1.37
N ILE A 520 1.56 -18.85 1.94
CA ILE A 520 0.60 -17.97 1.24
C ILE A 520 1.20 -17.26 0.02
N TYR A 521 2.52 -17.21 -0.10
CA TYR A 521 3.21 -16.57 -1.22
C TYR A 521 3.56 -17.55 -2.33
N SER A 522 3.15 -18.82 -2.25
CA SER A 522 3.33 -19.84 -3.29
C SER A 522 2.67 -19.49 -4.64
N VAL A 523 1.65 -18.62 -4.64
CA VAL A 523 1.12 -18.03 -5.89
C VAL A 523 2.18 -17.23 -6.65
N HIS A 524 3.26 -16.84 -5.97
CA HIS A 524 4.36 -16.08 -6.53
C HIS A 524 5.54 -16.94 -7.01
N ASP A 525 5.38 -18.27 -7.01
CA ASP A 525 6.40 -19.21 -7.46
C ASP A 525 6.85 -18.93 -8.92
N ASP A 526 8.14 -19.07 -9.15
CA ASP A 526 8.72 -19.07 -10.49
C ASP A 526 8.23 -20.30 -11.27
N TYR A 527 8.21 -20.24 -12.60
CA TYR A 527 7.59 -21.26 -13.44
C TYR A 527 8.22 -21.35 -14.83
N HIS A 528 7.92 -22.45 -15.52
CA HIS A 528 8.26 -22.65 -16.93
C HIS A 528 6.97 -22.76 -17.75
N VAL A 529 7.04 -22.46 -19.04
CA VAL A 529 5.96 -22.75 -19.99
C VAL A 529 6.53 -23.46 -21.22
N ASP A 530 5.83 -24.46 -21.73
CA ASP A 530 6.22 -25.18 -22.94
C ASP A 530 6.28 -24.23 -24.16
N GLU A 531 7.44 -24.13 -24.80
CA GLU A 531 7.66 -23.24 -25.95
C GLU A 531 6.74 -23.58 -27.14
N ASP A 532 6.53 -24.86 -27.42
CA ASP A 532 5.72 -25.29 -28.55
C ASP A 532 4.24 -25.02 -28.30
N ALA A 533 3.79 -25.12 -27.03
CA ALA A 533 2.45 -24.68 -26.63
C ALA A 533 2.26 -23.17 -26.83
N VAL A 534 3.28 -22.35 -26.55
CA VAL A 534 3.25 -20.90 -26.84
C VAL A 534 3.14 -20.65 -28.34
N ILE A 535 3.95 -21.32 -29.16
CA ILE A 535 3.92 -21.15 -30.62
C ILE A 535 2.57 -21.61 -31.21
N SER A 536 2.00 -22.70 -30.70
CA SER A 536 0.66 -23.15 -31.10
C SER A 536 -0.39 -22.08 -30.78
N ALA A 537 -0.41 -21.56 -29.55
CA ALA A 537 -1.37 -20.54 -29.14
C ALA A 537 -1.28 -19.25 -29.99
N ILE A 538 -0.08 -18.88 -30.44
CA ILE A 538 0.14 -17.76 -31.37
C ILE A 538 -0.47 -18.06 -32.75
N SER A 539 -0.36 -19.31 -33.22
CA SER A 539 -0.68 -19.72 -34.60
C SER A 539 -2.15 -20.12 -34.79
N ASP A 540 -2.86 -20.52 -33.72
CA ASP A 540 -4.25 -20.96 -33.81
C ASP A 540 -5.17 -19.87 -34.38
N GLU A 541 -5.75 -20.12 -35.55
CA GLU A 541 -6.86 -19.32 -36.10
C GLU A 541 -8.18 -19.85 -35.53
N GLU A 542 -8.66 -19.26 -34.43
CA GLU A 542 -10.03 -19.44 -33.93
C GLU A 542 -10.89 -18.19 -34.17
#